data_AF-A0A9E1B6J0-F1
#
_entry.id   AF-A0A9E1B6J0-F1
#
_cell.length_a   1.000
_cell.length_b   1.000
_cell.length_c   1.000
_cell.angle_alpha   90.00
_cell.angle_beta   90.00
_cell.angle_gamma   90.00
#
_symmetry.space_group_name_H-M   'P 1'
#
loop_
_entity.id
_entity.type
_entity.pdbx_description
1 polymer ?
#
loop_
_entity_poly.entity_id
_entity_poly.type
_entity_poly.pdbx_seq_one_letter_code
_entity_poly.pdbx_strand_id
1 'polypeptide(L)'
;VRENLSQNGVAFISYNTYPGWKIKDVVRDLMLLAARDKDSTEERLKAAKEALLVYKEVLLTKLGENYEDKIPAKLLLHWIDSVLEKDDFYVAHEFLEEINDPFYFKDFNAMLVKNELAYLCEYGLEDLFVPDIGIEHVDNYKDSKFKDRIDLEQFMDIVSNKVFRQSLIVHAKAYESVANKQIGPSDVNKIHVVADFVKKDDGWYDKFALMPKDISWLCEVFYKMYPASINLSQILEILPEDKLAVYSAFVRLLTNSASAMIVKDELKDIEYAPNHSRLKTNLAGYIKYFLNHKDNADITFANKFGLTERLDRLDYYIFLLLDGKNNLEEIAAKSLKFIKENSIKISDKNGKELKNEKLVTHLKGYIVGTAKIASMLYLLEEI
;
A
#
# COMPACT_ATOMS: atom_id res chain seq x y z
N VAL A 1 2.88 2.06 24.61
CA VAL A 1 2.21 3.09 23.79
C VAL A 1 1.84 4.31 24.61
N ARG A 2 0.93 4.22 25.61
CA ARG A 2 0.46 5.37 26.41
C ARG A 2 1.54 6.35 26.86
N GLU A 3 2.59 5.85 27.50
CA GLU A 3 3.65 6.69 28.12
C GLU A 3 4.49 7.49 27.13
N ASN A 4 4.53 7.07 25.85
CA ASN A 4 5.36 7.68 24.82
C ASN A 4 4.53 8.37 23.72
N LEU A 5 3.20 8.32 23.80
CA LEU A 5 2.31 8.98 22.85
C LEU A 5 2.05 10.41 23.31
N SER A 6 2.28 11.41 22.45
CA SER A 6 1.95 12.79 22.76
C SER A 6 0.43 12.97 22.96
N GLN A 7 0.01 14.06 23.61
CA GLN A 7 -1.40 14.26 23.99
C GLN A 7 -2.39 14.09 22.82
N ASN A 8 -2.04 14.58 21.63
CA ASN A 8 -2.82 14.43 20.39
C ASN A 8 -2.12 13.51 19.38
N GLY A 9 -1.19 12.67 19.85
CA GLY A 9 -0.47 11.73 19.03
C GLY A 9 -1.38 10.60 18.56
N VAL A 10 -1.07 10.04 17.40
CA VAL A 10 -1.71 8.85 16.84
C VAL A 10 -0.65 7.76 16.76
N ALA A 11 -0.93 6.60 17.36
CA ALA A 11 -0.12 5.40 17.22
C ALA A 11 -0.72 4.49 16.15
N PHE A 12 0.12 3.91 15.32
CA PHE A 12 -0.25 2.86 14.37
C PHE A 12 0.15 1.51 14.96
N ILE A 13 -0.78 0.56 15.03
CA ILE A 13 -0.51 -0.80 15.51
C ILE A 13 -1.09 -1.80 14.52
N SER A 14 -0.24 -2.67 14.00
CA SER A 14 -0.63 -3.75 13.11
C SER A 14 -0.51 -5.11 13.80
N TYR A 15 -1.50 -5.98 13.64
CA TYR A 15 -1.58 -7.26 14.36
C TYR A 15 -2.46 -8.27 13.62
N ASN A 16 -2.12 -9.54 13.78
CA ASN A 16 -2.94 -10.66 13.30
C ASN A 16 -4.23 -10.76 14.15
N THR A 17 -5.33 -11.16 13.52
CA THR A 17 -6.65 -11.19 14.16
C THR A 17 -7.39 -12.51 14.02
N TYR A 18 -8.23 -12.79 15.01
CA TYR A 18 -9.23 -13.85 14.92
C TYR A 18 -10.58 -13.32 14.40
N PRO A 19 -11.34 -14.15 13.66
CA PRO A 19 -11.11 -15.58 13.42
C PRO A 19 -10.17 -15.91 12.24
N GLY A 20 -9.78 -14.93 11.41
CA GLY A 20 -9.03 -15.19 10.17
C GLY A 20 -7.75 -16.00 10.35
N TRP A 21 -7.05 -15.81 11.46
CA TRP A 21 -5.82 -16.55 11.74
C TRP A 21 -6.02 -17.99 12.24
N LYS A 22 -7.24 -18.41 12.60
CA LYS A 22 -7.49 -19.73 13.21
C LYS A 22 -7.06 -20.91 12.33
N ILE A 23 -7.19 -20.80 11.01
CA ILE A 23 -6.72 -21.87 10.10
C ILE A 23 -5.21 -21.85 9.95
N LYS A 24 -4.61 -20.66 10.00
CA LYS A 24 -3.16 -20.50 9.95
C LYS A 24 -2.49 -21.02 11.21
N ASP A 25 -3.16 -20.95 12.36
CA ASP A 25 -2.69 -21.61 13.59
C ASP A 25 -2.46 -23.10 13.35
N VAL A 26 -3.37 -23.81 12.66
CA VAL A 26 -3.20 -25.24 12.37
C VAL A 26 -1.94 -25.50 11.52
N VAL A 27 -1.70 -24.66 10.52
CA VAL A 27 -0.50 -24.74 9.66
C VAL A 27 0.75 -24.43 10.49
N ARG A 28 0.72 -23.36 11.28
CA ARG A 28 1.80 -22.90 12.14
C ARG A 28 2.15 -23.92 13.22
N ASP A 29 1.17 -24.54 13.85
CA ASP A 29 1.35 -25.57 14.88
C ASP A 29 2.14 -26.76 14.34
N LEU A 30 1.83 -27.22 13.12
CA LEU A 30 2.59 -28.28 12.47
C LEU A 30 4.04 -27.84 12.16
N MET A 31 4.22 -26.61 11.70
CA MET A 31 5.55 -26.06 11.41
C MET A 31 6.40 -25.98 12.67
N LEU A 32 5.85 -25.44 13.77
CA LEU A 32 6.53 -25.34 15.06
C LEU A 32 6.83 -26.72 15.65
N LEU A 33 5.89 -27.68 15.52
CA LEU A 33 6.09 -29.06 15.94
C LEU A 33 7.28 -29.71 15.21
N ALA A 34 7.36 -29.54 13.89
CA ALA A 34 8.45 -30.10 13.08
C ALA A 34 9.79 -29.41 13.35
N ALA A 35 9.77 -28.12 13.67
CA ALA A 35 10.94 -27.29 13.91
C ALA A 35 11.47 -27.34 15.36
N ARG A 36 10.78 -28.03 16.28
CA ARG A 36 11.03 -27.97 17.73
C ARG A 36 12.47 -28.23 18.16
N ASP A 37 13.10 -29.24 17.57
CA ASP A 37 14.43 -29.72 17.96
C ASP A 37 15.51 -29.28 16.97
N LYS A 38 15.32 -28.13 16.31
CA LYS A 38 16.24 -27.56 15.32
C LYS A 38 16.88 -26.29 15.85
N ASP A 39 18.19 -26.16 15.65
CA ASP A 39 18.97 -25.07 16.25
C ASP A 39 19.02 -23.83 15.37
N SER A 40 19.11 -24.00 14.04
CA SER A 40 19.19 -22.88 13.09
C SER A 40 17.86 -22.54 12.43
N THR A 41 17.67 -21.28 12.03
CA THR A 41 16.47 -20.85 11.30
C THR A 41 16.30 -21.61 9.98
N GLU A 42 17.39 -21.89 9.26
CA GLU A 42 17.37 -22.66 8.02
C GLU A 42 16.91 -24.10 8.25
N GLU A 43 17.38 -24.75 9.32
CA GLU A 43 16.96 -26.10 9.68
C GLU A 43 15.49 -26.15 10.12
N ARG A 44 15.05 -25.14 10.89
CA ARG A 44 13.64 -24.97 11.29
C ARG A 44 12.74 -24.80 10.06
N LEU A 45 13.12 -23.94 9.13
CA LEU A 45 12.40 -23.71 7.86
C LEU A 45 12.31 -24.98 7.02
N LYS A 46 13.44 -25.69 6.84
CA LYS A 46 13.48 -26.93 6.08
C LYS A 46 12.54 -27.98 6.68
N ALA A 47 12.64 -28.22 7.99
CA ALA A 47 11.78 -29.18 8.68
C ALA A 47 10.30 -28.81 8.60
N ALA A 48 9.97 -27.53 8.76
CA ALA A 48 8.62 -27.02 8.63
C ALA A 48 8.06 -27.24 7.21
N LYS A 49 8.79 -26.86 6.16
CA LYS A 49 8.36 -27.05 4.76
C LYS A 49 8.20 -28.53 4.39
N GLU A 50 9.10 -29.41 4.86
CA GLU A 50 8.97 -30.86 4.69
C GLU A 50 7.68 -31.40 5.35
N ALA A 51 7.39 -30.98 6.58
CA ALA A 51 6.16 -31.37 7.27
C ALA A 51 4.89 -30.89 6.56
N LEU A 52 4.89 -29.66 6.02
CA LEU A 52 3.77 -29.15 5.23
C LEU A 52 3.54 -29.93 3.94
N LEU A 53 4.61 -30.38 3.25
CA LEU A 53 4.48 -31.22 2.06
C LEU A 53 3.82 -32.57 2.39
N VAL A 54 4.22 -33.20 3.49
CA VAL A 54 3.59 -34.45 3.98
C VAL A 54 2.12 -34.21 4.32
N TYR A 55 1.81 -33.11 5.01
CA TYR A 55 0.41 -32.82 5.36
C TYR A 55 -0.44 -32.52 4.13
N LYS A 56 0.11 -31.80 3.14
CA LYS A 56 -0.53 -31.57 1.84
C LYS A 56 -0.89 -32.87 1.14
N GLU A 57 0.01 -33.86 1.12
CA GLU A 57 -0.25 -35.19 0.53
C GLU A 57 -1.44 -35.91 1.20
N VAL A 58 -1.50 -35.86 2.54
CA VAL A 58 -2.63 -36.42 3.32
C VAL A 58 -3.94 -35.73 2.96
N LEU A 59 -3.96 -34.39 2.91
CA LEU A 59 -5.16 -33.63 2.57
C LEU A 59 -5.63 -33.93 1.15
N LEU A 60 -4.72 -33.98 0.17
CA LEU A 60 -5.04 -34.27 -1.23
C LEU A 60 -5.60 -35.68 -1.42
N THR A 61 -5.05 -36.66 -0.71
CA THR A 61 -5.51 -38.06 -0.80
C THR A 61 -6.92 -38.22 -0.23
N LYS A 62 -7.23 -37.52 0.87
CA LYS A 62 -8.50 -37.67 1.59
C LYS A 62 -9.62 -36.77 1.09
N LEU A 63 -9.33 -35.74 0.29
CA LEU A 63 -10.32 -34.72 -0.10
C LEU A 63 -11.60 -35.31 -0.72
N GLY A 64 -11.50 -36.42 -1.45
CA GLY A 64 -12.64 -37.10 -2.09
C GLY A 64 -13.53 -37.94 -1.16
N GLU A 65 -13.18 -38.11 0.12
CA GLU A 65 -13.85 -39.02 1.06
C GLU A 65 -14.82 -38.31 2.03
N ASN A 66 -15.50 -37.23 1.60
CA ASN A 66 -16.27 -36.32 2.47
C ASN A 66 -15.42 -35.72 3.61
N TYR A 67 -14.11 -35.59 3.39
CA TYR A 67 -13.18 -35.08 4.38
C TYR A 67 -13.39 -33.58 4.66
N GLU A 68 -13.86 -32.85 3.64
CA GLU A 68 -14.20 -31.42 3.74
C GLU A 68 -15.34 -31.14 4.74
N ASP A 69 -16.25 -32.09 4.97
CA ASP A 69 -17.36 -31.92 5.91
C ASP A 69 -16.90 -31.92 7.38
N LYS A 70 -15.67 -32.41 7.64
CA LYS A 70 -15.11 -32.56 8.99
C LYS A 70 -13.96 -31.61 9.26
N ILE A 71 -13.22 -31.24 8.22
CA ILE A 71 -12.01 -30.44 8.28
C ILE A 71 -12.04 -29.48 7.09
N PRO A 72 -11.64 -28.20 7.27
CA PRO A 72 -11.57 -27.23 6.17
C PRO A 72 -10.36 -27.50 5.26
N ALA A 73 -10.32 -28.67 4.62
CA ALA A 73 -9.16 -29.20 3.92
C ALA A 73 -8.75 -28.31 2.73
N LYS A 74 -9.71 -27.77 1.98
CA LYS A 74 -9.42 -26.80 0.89
C LYS A 74 -8.73 -25.54 1.39
N LEU A 75 -9.18 -25.00 2.53
CA LEU A 75 -8.60 -23.77 3.08
C LEU A 75 -7.20 -24.03 3.69
N LEU A 76 -7.00 -25.19 4.30
CA LEU A 76 -5.68 -25.64 4.75
C LEU A 76 -4.71 -25.83 3.58
N LEU A 77 -5.14 -26.49 2.50
CA LEU A 77 -4.36 -26.63 1.27
C LEU A 77 -3.95 -25.27 0.70
N HIS A 78 -4.88 -24.32 0.63
CA HIS A 78 -4.59 -22.96 0.19
C HIS A 78 -3.49 -22.29 1.03
N TRP A 79 -3.57 -22.37 2.37
CA TRP A 79 -2.56 -21.77 3.23
C TRP A 79 -1.21 -22.49 3.17
N ILE A 80 -1.20 -23.82 3.04
CA ILE A 80 0.04 -24.58 2.83
C ILE A 80 0.72 -24.13 1.54
N ASP A 81 -0.03 -24.02 0.43
CA ASP A 81 0.50 -23.56 -0.85
C ASP A 81 1.01 -22.12 -0.73
N SER A 82 0.26 -21.25 -0.06
CA SER A 82 0.68 -19.88 0.22
C SER A 82 2.00 -19.82 0.99
N VAL A 83 2.21 -20.67 1.99
CA VAL A 83 3.48 -20.73 2.74
C VAL A 83 4.63 -21.23 1.86
N LEU A 84 4.39 -22.27 1.05
CA LEU A 84 5.42 -22.87 0.20
C LEU A 84 5.87 -21.94 -0.95
N GLU A 85 5.00 -21.03 -1.40
CA GLU A 85 5.30 -20.04 -2.45
C GLU A 85 6.05 -18.79 -1.93
N LYS A 86 6.07 -18.54 -0.62
CA LYS A 86 6.67 -17.34 -0.03
C LYS A 86 8.17 -17.49 0.23
N ASP A 87 8.86 -16.34 0.24
CA ASP A 87 10.27 -16.25 0.59
C ASP A 87 10.53 -16.76 2.02
N ASP A 88 11.67 -17.42 2.20
CA ASP A 88 12.08 -18.04 3.46
C ASP A 88 12.05 -17.07 4.64
N PHE A 89 12.52 -15.83 4.43
CA PHE A 89 12.47 -14.76 5.43
C PHE A 89 11.02 -14.49 5.90
N TYR A 90 10.09 -14.34 4.96
CA TYR A 90 8.68 -14.08 5.31
C TYR A 90 8.08 -15.25 6.10
N VAL A 91 8.34 -16.49 5.67
CA VAL A 91 7.85 -17.69 6.35
C VAL A 91 8.43 -17.80 7.77
N ALA A 92 9.72 -17.50 7.94
CA ALA A 92 10.36 -17.49 9.25
C ALA A 92 9.71 -16.47 10.18
N HIS A 93 9.52 -15.24 9.70
CA HIS A 93 8.90 -14.16 10.47
C HIS A 93 7.43 -14.46 10.83
N GLU A 94 6.61 -14.87 9.87
CA GLU A 94 5.18 -15.06 10.12
C GLU A 94 4.87 -16.36 10.90
N PHE A 95 5.51 -17.47 10.53
CA PHE A 95 5.10 -18.81 10.98
C PHE A 95 6.09 -19.48 11.96
N LEU A 96 7.33 -19.00 12.07
CA LEU A 96 8.33 -19.58 12.98
C LEU A 96 8.80 -18.63 14.09
N GLU A 97 8.36 -17.37 14.09
CA GLU A 97 8.57 -16.48 15.23
C GLU A 97 8.05 -17.11 16.52
N GLU A 98 8.70 -16.84 17.65
CA GLU A 98 8.28 -17.40 18.94
C GLU A 98 6.94 -16.83 19.38
N ILE A 99 6.71 -15.53 19.13
CA ILE A 99 5.54 -14.79 19.57
C ILE A 99 4.76 -14.33 18.33
N ASN A 100 3.68 -15.02 18.01
CA ASN A 100 2.65 -14.56 17.09
C ASN A 100 1.32 -14.97 17.72
N ASP A 101 0.73 -14.04 18.48
CA ASP A 101 -0.48 -14.25 19.27
C ASP A 101 -1.62 -13.42 18.67
N PRO A 102 -2.35 -13.93 17.66
CA PRO A 102 -3.55 -13.26 17.17
C PRO A 102 -4.59 -13.17 18.27
N PHE A 103 -5.40 -12.12 18.22
CA PHE A 103 -6.52 -11.93 19.14
C PHE A 103 -7.73 -11.35 18.43
N TYR A 104 -8.89 -11.41 19.09
CA TYR A 104 -10.09 -10.75 18.60
C TYR A 104 -9.93 -9.23 18.77
N PHE A 105 -10.48 -8.46 17.83
CA PHE A 105 -10.48 -6.99 17.88
C PHE A 105 -11.09 -6.44 19.18
N LYS A 106 -12.15 -7.06 19.70
CA LYS A 106 -12.74 -6.65 20.98
C LYS A 106 -11.76 -6.81 22.17
N ASP A 107 -10.92 -7.84 22.14
CA ASP A 107 -9.95 -8.12 23.20
C ASP A 107 -8.80 -7.11 23.12
N PHE A 108 -8.37 -6.77 21.91
CA PHE A 108 -7.46 -5.65 21.65
C PHE A 108 -8.02 -4.34 22.21
N ASN A 109 -9.28 -4.01 21.90
CA ASN A 109 -9.91 -2.80 22.42
C ASN A 109 -9.98 -2.80 23.96
N ALA A 110 -10.26 -3.95 24.59
CA ALA A 110 -10.22 -4.07 26.05
C ALA A 110 -8.81 -3.77 26.62
N MET A 111 -7.75 -4.20 25.93
CA MET A 111 -6.38 -3.84 26.29
C MET A 111 -6.13 -2.33 26.16
N LEU A 112 -6.66 -1.68 25.11
CA LEU A 112 -6.54 -0.23 24.94
C LEU A 112 -7.20 0.53 26.09
N VAL A 113 -8.46 0.18 26.40
CA VAL A 113 -9.24 0.82 27.47
C VAL A 113 -8.54 0.69 28.82
N LYS A 114 -8.02 -0.50 29.15
CA LYS A 114 -7.24 -0.74 30.37
C LYS A 114 -6.01 0.16 30.50
N ASN A 115 -5.48 0.64 29.36
CA ASN A 115 -4.32 1.51 29.28
C ASN A 115 -4.67 2.97 28.90
N GLU A 116 -5.91 3.42 29.14
CA GLU A 116 -6.36 4.80 28.87
C GLU A 116 -6.16 5.25 27.41
N LEU A 117 -6.18 4.28 26.50
CA LEU A 117 -6.13 4.48 25.05
C LEU A 117 -7.51 4.18 24.45
N ALA A 118 -7.74 4.69 23.25
CA ALA A 118 -8.94 4.44 22.47
C ALA A 118 -8.59 4.10 21.03
N TYR A 119 -9.39 3.20 20.47
CA TYR A 119 -9.42 2.94 19.04
C TYR A 119 -10.00 4.15 18.30
N LEU A 120 -9.26 4.70 17.34
CA LEU A 120 -9.70 5.82 16.50
C LEU A 120 -10.46 5.29 15.28
N CYS A 121 -9.76 4.54 14.43
CA CYS A 121 -10.27 3.89 13.22
C CYS A 121 -9.23 2.90 12.65
N GLU A 122 -9.59 2.15 11.60
CA GLU A 122 -8.59 1.44 10.79
C GLU A 122 -7.80 2.43 9.93
N TYR A 123 -6.57 2.06 9.59
CA TYR A 123 -5.69 2.84 8.73
C TYR A 123 -6.28 3.06 7.33
N GLY A 124 -6.97 2.04 6.78
CA GLY A 124 -7.62 2.11 5.48
C GLY A 124 -8.97 2.85 5.48
N LEU A 125 -9.45 3.27 6.66
CA LEU A 125 -10.73 3.96 6.87
C LEU A 125 -11.96 3.15 6.39
N GLU A 126 -11.79 1.85 6.15
CA GLU A 126 -12.87 0.98 5.70
C GLU A 126 -14.01 0.89 6.72
N ASP A 127 -13.68 1.05 8.00
CA ASP A 127 -14.62 1.11 9.11
C ASP A 127 -15.46 2.39 9.15
N LEU A 128 -14.95 3.48 8.58
CA LEU A 128 -15.63 4.77 8.55
C LEU A 128 -16.51 4.95 7.32
N PHE A 129 -16.03 4.48 6.16
CA PHE A 129 -16.67 4.80 4.87
C PHE A 129 -17.32 3.60 4.17
N VAL A 130 -17.03 2.35 4.56
CA VAL A 130 -17.66 1.14 4.02
C VAL A 130 -18.25 0.26 5.14
N PRO A 131 -19.22 0.76 5.92
CA PRO A 131 -19.76 0.02 7.06
C PRO A 131 -20.73 -1.11 6.66
N ASP A 132 -21.22 -1.15 5.42
CA ASP A 132 -22.22 -2.11 4.95
C ASP A 132 -21.60 -3.23 4.11
N ILE A 133 -22.14 -4.43 4.30
CA ILE A 133 -21.74 -5.65 3.59
C ILE A 133 -22.38 -5.68 2.18
N GLY A 134 -23.50 -4.97 1.98
CA GLY A 134 -24.24 -4.94 0.73
C GLY A 134 -25.25 -6.08 0.61
N ILE A 135 -25.62 -6.70 1.74
CA ILE A 135 -26.64 -7.74 1.82
C ILE A 135 -27.71 -7.24 2.79
N GLU A 136 -28.81 -6.69 2.26
CA GLU A 136 -29.82 -5.93 3.01
C GLU A 136 -30.24 -6.57 4.34
N HIS A 137 -30.52 -7.88 4.36
CA HIS A 137 -30.94 -8.55 5.59
C HIS A 137 -29.80 -8.68 6.63
N VAL A 138 -28.55 -8.84 6.17
CA VAL A 138 -27.37 -8.88 7.04
C VAL A 138 -27.09 -7.47 7.58
N ASP A 139 -27.17 -6.45 6.73
CA ASP A 139 -26.98 -5.06 7.13
C ASP A 139 -28.06 -4.61 8.14
N ASN A 140 -29.32 -4.94 7.88
CA ASN A 140 -30.42 -4.71 8.83
C ASN A 140 -30.22 -5.47 10.16
N TYR A 141 -29.74 -6.71 10.11
CA TYR A 141 -29.42 -7.47 11.33
C TYR A 141 -28.29 -6.79 12.11
N LYS A 142 -27.19 -6.48 11.43
CA LYS A 142 -26.00 -5.81 11.96
C LYS A 142 -26.39 -4.51 12.68
N ASP A 143 -27.10 -3.63 11.98
CA ASP A 143 -27.50 -2.32 12.47
C ASP A 143 -28.52 -2.40 13.60
N SER A 144 -29.37 -3.41 13.62
CA SER A 144 -30.35 -3.61 14.70
C SER A 144 -29.76 -4.22 15.96
N LYS A 145 -28.72 -5.07 15.84
CA LYS A 145 -28.17 -5.86 16.96
C LYS A 145 -26.89 -5.28 17.57
N PHE A 146 -26.03 -4.65 16.78
CA PHE A 146 -24.75 -4.13 17.26
C PHE A 146 -24.79 -2.60 17.33
N LYS A 147 -25.13 -2.07 18.51
CA LYS A 147 -25.17 -0.62 18.77
C LYS A 147 -23.82 -0.07 19.24
N ASP A 148 -22.98 -0.92 19.82
CA ASP A 148 -21.60 -0.60 20.15
C ASP A 148 -20.71 -0.80 18.92
N ARG A 149 -19.84 0.18 18.64
CA ARG A 149 -18.95 0.15 17.47
C ARG A 149 -17.96 -1.02 17.53
N ILE A 150 -17.48 -1.39 18.72
CA ILE A 150 -16.48 -2.44 18.88
C ILE A 150 -17.09 -3.81 18.60
N ASP A 151 -18.32 -4.04 19.07
CA ASP A 151 -19.06 -5.27 18.75
C ASP A 151 -19.40 -5.36 17.25
N LEU A 152 -19.77 -4.23 16.64
CA LEU A 152 -20.03 -4.12 15.20
C LEU A 152 -18.80 -4.50 14.37
N GLU A 153 -17.66 -3.89 14.66
CA GLU A 153 -16.36 -4.18 14.03
C GLU A 153 -15.93 -5.63 14.22
N GLN A 154 -16.14 -6.17 15.42
CA GLN A 154 -15.84 -7.57 15.69
C GLN A 154 -16.75 -8.51 14.89
N PHE A 155 -18.02 -8.17 14.70
CA PHE A 155 -18.91 -8.91 13.82
C PHE A 155 -18.42 -8.85 12.38
N MET A 156 -18.00 -7.67 11.90
CA MET A 156 -17.42 -7.52 10.56
C MET A 156 -16.18 -8.40 10.38
N ASP A 157 -15.27 -8.46 11.36
CA ASP A 157 -14.11 -9.35 11.32
C ASP A 157 -14.48 -10.83 11.16
N ILE A 158 -15.57 -11.24 11.80
CA ILE A 158 -16.06 -12.62 11.73
C ILE A 158 -16.62 -12.90 10.33
N VAL A 159 -17.46 -12.03 9.80
CA VAL A 159 -18.11 -12.21 8.50
C VAL A 159 -17.09 -12.13 7.36
N SER A 160 -16.10 -11.25 7.46
CA SER A 160 -15.05 -11.08 6.45
C SER A 160 -13.84 -12.01 6.66
N ASN A 161 -13.86 -12.83 7.72
CA ASN A 161 -12.72 -13.65 8.15
C ASN A 161 -11.40 -12.86 8.22
N LYS A 162 -11.44 -11.66 8.83
CA LYS A 162 -10.30 -10.72 8.86
C LYS A 162 -9.09 -11.38 9.54
N VAL A 163 -7.98 -11.44 8.80
CA VAL A 163 -6.74 -12.09 9.23
C VAL A 163 -5.76 -11.13 9.91
N PHE A 164 -5.92 -9.83 9.64
CA PHE A 164 -4.96 -8.79 10.01
C PHE A 164 -5.67 -7.44 10.12
N ARG A 165 -5.28 -6.63 11.11
CA ARG A 165 -5.75 -5.26 11.30
C ARG A 165 -4.57 -4.29 11.37
N GLN A 166 -4.85 -3.05 11.01
CA GLN A 166 -3.91 -1.92 11.07
C GLN A 166 -4.65 -0.75 11.70
N SER A 167 -4.65 -0.71 13.02
CA SER A 167 -5.50 0.21 13.79
C SER A 167 -4.74 1.47 14.20
N LEU A 168 -5.43 2.60 14.10
CA LEU A 168 -4.97 3.89 14.63
C LEU A 168 -5.50 4.09 16.05
N ILE A 169 -4.59 4.39 16.98
CA ILE A 169 -4.83 4.47 18.41
C ILE A 169 -4.48 5.86 18.93
N VAL A 170 -5.31 6.39 19.81
CA VAL A 170 -5.10 7.69 20.47
C VAL A 170 -5.28 7.57 21.98
N HIS A 171 -4.94 8.63 22.71
CA HIS A 171 -5.37 8.74 24.11
C HIS A 171 -6.89 8.79 24.21
N ALA A 172 -7.47 8.11 25.20
CA ALA A 172 -8.92 8.11 25.40
C ALA A 172 -9.50 9.53 25.54
N LYS A 173 -8.78 10.41 26.25
CA LYS A 173 -9.14 11.83 26.39
C LYS A 173 -9.12 12.60 25.07
N ALA A 174 -8.21 12.27 24.15
CA ALA A 174 -8.19 12.89 22.83
C ALA A 174 -9.37 12.40 21.98
N TYR A 175 -9.71 11.11 22.09
CA TYR A 175 -10.85 10.50 21.39
C TYR A 175 -12.20 11.12 21.76
N GLU A 176 -12.40 11.55 23.02
CA GLU A 176 -13.65 12.23 23.46
C GLU A 176 -14.05 13.41 22.55
N SER A 177 -13.07 14.12 21.99
CA SER A 177 -13.32 15.25 21.09
C SER A 177 -13.87 14.86 19.72
N VAL A 178 -13.72 13.59 19.33
CA VAL A 178 -14.11 13.07 18.00
C VAL A 178 -15.06 11.87 18.07
N ALA A 179 -15.34 11.32 19.26
CA ALA A 179 -16.12 10.09 19.44
C ALA A 179 -17.50 10.10 18.76
N ASN A 180 -18.15 11.27 18.69
CA ASN A 180 -19.45 11.47 18.05
C ASN A 180 -19.39 12.35 16.79
N LYS A 181 -18.20 12.55 16.22
CA LYS A 181 -18.03 13.39 15.04
C LYS A 181 -18.64 12.69 13.83
N GLN A 182 -19.72 13.27 13.30
CA GLN A 182 -20.22 12.89 11.98
C GLN A 182 -19.32 13.50 10.91
N ILE A 183 -18.69 12.65 10.11
CA ILE A 183 -17.87 13.08 8.97
C ILE A 183 -18.83 13.44 7.83
N GLY A 184 -18.87 14.72 7.48
CA GLY A 184 -19.71 15.23 6.40
C GLY A 184 -18.92 15.89 5.26
N PRO A 185 -19.62 16.40 4.23
CA PRO A 185 -18.99 17.05 3.09
C PRO A 185 -18.02 18.19 3.47
N SER A 186 -18.31 18.95 4.52
CA SER A 186 -17.44 20.04 4.98
C SER A 186 -16.11 19.56 5.56
N ASP A 187 -16.04 18.33 6.07
CA ASP A 187 -14.80 17.72 6.53
C ASP A 187 -14.04 17.08 5.36
N VAL A 188 -14.76 16.38 4.47
CA VAL A 188 -14.18 15.77 3.26
C VAL A 188 -13.62 16.83 2.30
N ASN A 189 -14.18 18.04 2.27
CA ASN A 189 -13.63 19.15 1.48
C ASN A 189 -12.22 19.58 1.90
N LYS A 190 -11.78 19.25 3.11
CA LYS A 190 -10.47 19.67 3.65
C LYS A 190 -9.34 18.72 3.28
N ILE A 191 -9.66 17.51 2.80
CA ILE A 191 -8.64 16.53 2.46
C ILE A 191 -8.23 16.65 1.00
N HIS A 192 -6.93 16.53 0.76
CA HIS A 192 -6.39 16.44 -0.58
C HIS A 192 -6.26 14.97 -0.97
N VAL A 193 -6.58 14.65 -2.22
CA VAL A 193 -6.54 13.28 -2.75
C VAL A 193 -5.68 13.26 -4.00
N VAL A 194 -4.81 12.26 -4.08
CA VAL A 194 -4.11 11.89 -5.31
C VAL A 194 -4.62 10.52 -5.74
N ALA A 195 -4.84 10.32 -7.03
CA ALA A 195 -5.11 8.99 -7.57
C ALA A 195 -4.46 8.83 -8.94
N ASP A 196 -3.73 7.72 -9.11
CA ASP A 196 -3.13 7.32 -10.38
C ASP A 196 -4.07 6.34 -11.11
N PHE A 197 -4.63 6.79 -12.23
CA PHE A 197 -5.50 5.98 -13.06
C PHE A 197 -4.95 5.84 -14.47
N VAL A 198 -5.15 4.67 -15.08
CA VAL A 198 -4.76 4.40 -16.46
C VAL A 198 -6.00 4.15 -17.30
N LYS A 199 -6.12 4.87 -18.43
CA LYS A 199 -7.18 4.62 -19.41
C LYS A 199 -6.78 3.46 -20.33
N LYS A 200 -7.65 2.45 -20.40
CA LYS A 200 -7.58 1.35 -21.38
C LYS A 200 -8.84 1.35 -22.25
N ASP A 201 -8.91 0.45 -23.23
CA ASP A 201 -10.00 0.40 -24.20
C ASP A 201 -11.37 0.13 -23.56
N ASP A 202 -11.41 -0.60 -22.44
CA ASP A 202 -12.62 -1.03 -21.74
C ASP A 202 -12.98 -0.17 -20.52
N GLY A 203 -12.12 0.78 -20.13
CA GLY A 203 -12.40 1.75 -19.07
C GLY A 203 -11.17 2.26 -18.34
N TRP A 204 -11.40 2.83 -17.16
CA TRP A 204 -10.36 3.35 -16.28
C TRP A 204 -9.93 2.28 -15.29
N TYR A 205 -8.62 2.14 -15.09
CA TYR A 205 -8.05 1.19 -14.13
C TYR A 205 -7.31 1.93 -13.03
N ASP A 206 -7.48 1.46 -11.81
CA ASP A 206 -6.49 1.71 -10.76
C ASP A 206 -5.37 0.66 -10.84
N LYS A 207 -4.55 0.58 -9.79
CA LYS A 207 -3.45 -0.38 -9.74
C LYS A 207 -3.87 -1.86 -9.90
N PHE A 208 -5.07 -2.23 -9.47
CA PHE A 208 -5.49 -3.64 -9.37
C PHE A 208 -6.77 -3.99 -10.14
N ALA A 209 -7.66 -3.02 -10.38
CA ALA A 209 -9.00 -3.29 -10.87
C ALA A 209 -9.51 -2.26 -11.87
N LEU A 210 -10.51 -2.68 -12.64
CA LEU A 210 -11.34 -1.80 -13.47
C LEU A 210 -12.24 -0.97 -12.55
N MET A 211 -12.21 0.35 -12.72
CA MET A 211 -13.05 1.28 -11.97
C MET A 211 -14.50 1.25 -12.49
N PRO A 212 -15.50 1.48 -11.60
CA PRO A 212 -16.90 1.55 -12.00
C PRO A 212 -17.14 2.59 -13.10
N LYS A 213 -17.90 2.22 -14.13
CA LYS A 213 -18.11 3.07 -15.32
C LYS A 213 -18.83 4.38 -14.99
N ASP A 214 -19.71 4.36 -13.99
CA ASP A 214 -20.47 5.51 -13.52
C ASP A 214 -19.61 6.61 -12.89
N ILE A 215 -18.37 6.30 -12.49
CA ILE A 215 -17.40 7.28 -11.97
C ILE A 215 -16.27 7.61 -12.96
N SER A 216 -16.39 7.21 -14.24
CA SER A 216 -15.33 7.43 -15.25
C SER A 216 -14.92 8.91 -15.41
N TRP A 217 -15.87 9.83 -15.23
CA TRP A 217 -15.61 11.26 -15.28
C TRP A 217 -14.68 11.71 -14.15
N LEU A 218 -14.81 11.10 -12.96
CA LEU A 218 -14.00 11.41 -11.80
C LEU A 218 -12.59 10.85 -11.96
N CYS A 219 -12.47 9.62 -12.51
CA CYS A 219 -11.18 9.04 -12.88
C CYS A 219 -10.44 9.94 -13.89
N GLU A 220 -11.14 10.52 -14.86
CA GLU A 220 -10.55 11.46 -15.82
C GLU A 220 -10.05 12.75 -15.16
N VAL A 221 -10.76 13.28 -14.16
CA VAL A 221 -10.30 14.44 -13.38
C VAL A 221 -8.99 14.10 -12.68
N PHE A 222 -8.92 12.99 -11.94
CA PHE A 222 -7.70 12.57 -11.26
C PHE A 222 -6.55 12.28 -12.23
N TYR A 223 -6.82 11.62 -13.36
CA TYR A 223 -5.82 11.37 -14.40
C TYR A 223 -5.18 12.66 -14.94
N LYS A 224 -5.97 13.72 -15.12
CA LYS A 224 -5.46 15.02 -15.60
C LYS A 224 -4.68 15.78 -14.52
N MET A 225 -5.03 15.57 -13.25
CA MET A 225 -4.37 16.24 -12.13
C MET A 225 -3.09 15.52 -11.69
N TYR A 226 -3.01 14.20 -11.84
CA TYR A 226 -1.89 13.41 -11.35
C TYR A 226 -0.53 13.88 -11.93
N PRO A 227 0.50 14.09 -11.09
CA PRO A 227 0.62 13.74 -9.67
C PRO A 227 0.14 14.82 -8.67
N ALA A 228 -0.42 15.93 -9.12
CA ALA A 228 -1.02 16.90 -8.19
C ALA A 228 -2.22 16.31 -7.45
N SER A 229 -2.42 16.75 -6.22
CA SER A 229 -3.61 16.45 -5.45
C SER A 229 -4.75 17.40 -5.80
N ILE A 230 -5.98 16.94 -5.65
CA ILE A 230 -7.19 17.76 -5.73
C ILE A 230 -8.11 17.43 -4.55
N ASN A 231 -8.87 18.42 -4.08
CA ASN A 231 -9.88 18.21 -3.04
C ASN A 231 -11.31 18.28 -3.61
N LEU A 232 -12.28 17.84 -2.81
CA LEU A 232 -13.69 17.80 -3.25
C LEU A 232 -14.24 19.19 -3.60
N SER A 233 -13.86 20.25 -2.88
CA SER A 233 -14.34 21.60 -3.21
C SER A 233 -13.91 22.04 -4.61
N GLN A 234 -12.66 21.78 -5.00
CA GLN A 234 -12.14 22.09 -6.34
C GLN A 234 -12.88 21.28 -7.42
N ILE A 235 -13.21 20.02 -7.16
CA ILE A 235 -13.98 19.19 -8.11
C ILE A 235 -15.40 19.73 -8.27
N LEU A 236 -16.05 20.15 -7.19
CA LEU A 236 -17.40 20.72 -7.21
C LEU A 236 -17.47 22.06 -7.96
N GLU A 237 -16.37 22.83 -8.01
CA GLU A 237 -16.28 24.04 -8.84
C GLU A 237 -16.25 23.71 -10.35
N ILE A 238 -15.64 22.58 -10.72
CA ILE A 238 -15.56 22.12 -12.12
C ILE A 238 -16.87 21.42 -12.55
N LEU A 239 -17.58 20.76 -11.63
CA LEU A 239 -18.75 19.92 -11.90
C LEU A 239 -19.94 20.26 -10.95
N PRO A 240 -20.61 21.40 -11.15
CA PRO A 240 -21.53 21.94 -10.13
C PRO A 240 -22.95 21.33 -10.12
N GLU A 241 -23.40 20.69 -11.19
CA GLU A 241 -24.83 20.39 -11.39
C GLU A 241 -25.37 19.22 -10.55
N ASP A 242 -24.51 18.35 -9.99
CA ASP A 242 -24.93 17.25 -9.11
C ASP A 242 -23.96 17.01 -7.93
N LYS A 243 -24.00 17.93 -6.96
CA LYS A 243 -23.08 17.91 -5.80
C LYS A 243 -23.16 16.63 -4.97
N LEU A 244 -24.33 16.01 -4.86
CA LEU A 244 -24.52 14.80 -4.06
C LEU A 244 -23.93 13.59 -4.78
N ALA A 245 -24.15 13.46 -6.09
CA ALA A 245 -23.51 12.40 -6.86
C ALA A 245 -21.98 12.56 -6.88
N VAL A 246 -21.46 13.78 -7.02
CA VAL A 246 -20.01 14.06 -6.95
C VAL A 246 -19.45 13.66 -5.58
N TYR A 247 -20.11 14.06 -4.49
CA TYR A 247 -19.71 13.65 -3.13
C TYR A 247 -19.70 12.12 -2.97
N SER A 248 -20.78 11.45 -3.38
CA SER A 248 -20.91 10.00 -3.28
C SER A 248 -19.83 9.27 -4.10
N ALA A 249 -19.58 9.72 -5.33
CA ALA A 249 -18.51 9.19 -6.18
C ALA A 249 -17.13 9.40 -5.57
N PHE A 250 -16.88 10.57 -4.97
CA PHE A 250 -15.62 10.88 -4.30
C PHE A 250 -15.38 9.98 -3.08
N VAL A 251 -16.37 9.82 -2.20
CA VAL A 251 -16.26 8.90 -1.05
C VAL A 251 -16.07 7.46 -1.50
N ARG A 252 -16.81 7.00 -2.52
CA ARG A 252 -16.61 5.67 -3.11
C ARG A 252 -15.21 5.47 -3.67
N LEU A 253 -14.60 6.50 -4.24
CA LEU A 253 -13.23 6.43 -4.74
C LEU A 253 -12.22 6.29 -3.60
N LEU A 254 -12.40 7.01 -2.49
CA LEU A 254 -11.53 6.93 -1.32
C LEU A 254 -11.45 5.52 -0.73
N THR A 255 -12.53 4.75 -0.85
CA THR A 255 -12.63 3.43 -0.21
C THR A 255 -12.38 2.26 -1.14
N ASN A 256 -12.68 2.43 -2.43
CA ASN A 256 -12.66 1.33 -3.39
C ASN A 256 -11.49 1.40 -4.37
N SER A 257 -10.69 2.47 -4.36
CA SER A 257 -9.50 2.55 -5.20
C SER A 257 -8.23 2.33 -4.40
N ALA A 258 -7.42 1.37 -4.83
CA ALA A 258 -6.09 1.15 -4.27
C ALA A 258 -5.05 2.19 -4.73
N SER A 259 -5.41 3.01 -5.73
CA SER A 259 -4.57 4.12 -6.19
C SER A 259 -4.87 5.44 -5.45
N ALA A 260 -5.98 5.53 -4.72
CA ALA A 260 -6.36 6.75 -4.02
C ALA A 260 -5.56 6.91 -2.73
N MET A 261 -4.86 8.04 -2.60
CA MET A 261 -4.10 8.40 -1.41
C MET A 261 -4.62 9.72 -0.84
N ILE A 262 -5.05 9.69 0.41
CA ILE A 262 -5.41 10.89 1.18
C ILE A 262 -4.13 11.53 1.70
N VAL A 263 -3.96 12.82 1.44
CA VAL A 263 -2.83 13.60 1.89
C VAL A 263 -3.31 14.84 2.65
N LYS A 264 -2.56 15.18 3.70
CA LYS A 264 -2.87 16.31 4.56
C LYS A 264 -2.68 17.64 3.84
N ASP A 265 -1.53 17.78 3.17
CA ASP A 265 -1.12 19.00 2.52
C ASP A 265 -1.26 18.85 1.00
N GLU A 266 -1.57 19.96 0.32
CA GLU A 266 -1.63 20.00 -1.14
C GLU A 266 -0.32 19.50 -1.76
N LEU A 267 -0.45 18.59 -2.73
CA LEU A 267 0.64 18.15 -3.58
C LEU A 267 0.52 18.83 -4.93
N LYS A 268 1.63 19.43 -5.35
CA LYS A 268 1.78 20.06 -6.66
C LYS A 268 2.44 19.11 -7.64
N ASP A 269 2.05 19.19 -8.90
CA ASP A 269 2.84 18.65 -10.01
C ASP A 269 3.97 19.64 -10.34
N ILE A 270 5.18 19.32 -9.88
CA ILE A 270 6.36 20.17 -10.08
C ILE A 270 7.17 19.57 -11.22
N GLU A 271 6.97 20.07 -12.44
CA GLU A 271 7.81 19.71 -13.57
C GLU A 271 9.21 20.31 -13.44
N TYR A 272 10.22 19.58 -13.92
CA TYR A 272 11.59 20.09 -13.93
C TYR A 272 11.78 21.18 -14.98
N ALA A 273 12.22 22.37 -14.55
CA ALA A 273 12.64 23.44 -15.45
C ALA A 273 13.80 24.25 -14.84
N PRO A 274 14.84 24.59 -15.63
CA PRO A 274 15.95 25.42 -15.16
C PRO A 274 15.47 26.75 -14.57
N ASN A 275 16.05 27.14 -13.43
CA ASN A 275 15.70 28.31 -12.62
C ASN A 275 14.27 28.33 -12.05
N HIS A 276 13.51 27.24 -12.18
CA HIS A 276 12.15 27.13 -11.66
C HIS A 276 11.99 26.00 -10.65
N SER A 277 12.65 24.87 -10.87
CA SER A 277 12.55 23.72 -9.99
C SER A 277 13.83 22.89 -9.99
N ARG A 278 14.02 22.12 -8.92
CA ARG A 278 15.19 21.26 -8.73
C ARG A 278 14.85 20.05 -7.88
N LEU A 279 15.75 19.07 -7.86
CA LEU A 279 15.78 18.00 -6.87
C LEU A 279 15.90 18.62 -5.48
N LYS A 280 15.06 18.16 -4.56
CA LYS A 280 15.12 18.51 -3.15
C LYS A 280 16.49 18.23 -2.58
N THR A 281 17.10 19.27 -2.01
CA THR A 281 18.50 19.23 -1.56
C THR A 281 18.76 18.15 -0.51
N ASN A 282 17.80 17.86 0.36
CA ASN A 282 17.88 16.80 1.37
C ASN A 282 17.88 15.37 0.79
N LEU A 283 17.44 15.19 -0.46
CA LEU A 283 17.39 13.87 -1.12
C LEU A 283 18.68 13.52 -1.88
N ALA A 284 19.59 14.48 -2.07
CA ALA A 284 20.81 14.25 -2.86
C ALA A 284 21.67 13.09 -2.31
N GLY A 285 21.84 13.02 -0.99
CA GLY A 285 22.59 11.92 -0.34
C GLY A 285 21.90 10.56 -0.54
N TYR A 286 20.58 10.52 -0.41
CA TYR A 286 19.77 9.32 -0.59
C TYR A 286 19.82 8.80 -2.03
N ILE A 287 19.68 9.69 -3.03
CA ILE A 287 19.80 9.31 -4.45
C ILE A 287 21.23 8.85 -4.77
N LYS A 288 22.25 9.50 -4.20
CA LYS A 288 23.65 9.10 -4.39
C LYS A 288 23.95 7.72 -3.81
N TYR A 289 23.31 7.32 -2.70
CA TYR A 289 23.40 5.96 -2.18
C TYR A 289 22.96 4.94 -3.23
N PHE A 290 21.77 5.11 -3.84
CA PHE A 290 21.28 4.20 -4.86
C PHE A 290 22.07 4.24 -6.16
N LEU A 291 22.55 5.41 -6.59
CA LEU A 291 23.45 5.54 -7.74
C LEU A 291 24.71 4.67 -7.59
N ASN A 292 25.23 4.58 -6.36
CA ASN A 292 26.47 3.86 -6.05
C ASN A 292 26.26 2.38 -5.72
N HIS A 293 25.06 1.98 -5.28
CA HIS A 293 24.78 0.64 -4.77
C HIS A 293 23.63 -0.06 -5.46
N LYS A 294 23.14 0.38 -6.63
CA LYS A 294 21.86 -0.10 -7.20
C LYS A 294 21.71 -1.63 -7.23
N ASP A 295 22.74 -2.37 -7.62
CA ASP A 295 22.69 -3.83 -7.74
C ASP A 295 22.87 -4.57 -6.41
N ASN A 296 23.35 -3.86 -5.37
CA ASN A 296 23.64 -4.40 -4.03
C ASN A 296 23.12 -3.47 -2.93
N ALA A 297 21.94 -2.88 -3.13
CA ALA A 297 21.36 -1.97 -2.14
C ALA A 297 20.74 -2.80 -1.01
N ASP A 298 21.09 -2.47 0.23
CA ASP A 298 20.54 -3.13 1.42
C ASP A 298 19.07 -2.74 1.68
N ILE A 299 18.62 -1.66 1.05
CA ILE A 299 17.28 -1.10 1.17
C ILE A 299 16.64 -0.89 -0.20
N THR A 300 15.31 -0.84 -0.22
CA THR A 300 14.54 -0.50 -1.43
C THR A 300 14.32 1.02 -1.50
N PHE A 301 14.44 1.61 -2.69
CA PHE A 301 14.12 3.03 -2.89
C PHE A 301 12.62 3.24 -2.68
N ALA A 302 12.27 4.17 -1.81
CA ALA A 302 10.92 4.70 -1.68
C ALA A 302 10.92 6.22 -1.58
N ASN A 303 9.83 6.86 -2.03
CA ASN A 303 9.60 8.28 -1.81
C ASN A 303 9.06 8.56 -0.39
N LYS A 304 8.70 9.81 -0.09
CA LYS A 304 8.18 10.23 1.23
C LYS A 304 6.87 9.54 1.67
N PHE A 305 6.18 8.87 0.75
CA PHE A 305 4.94 8.13 1.00
C PHE A 305 5.14 6.61 1.03
N GLY A 306 6.39 6.13 0.97
CA GLY A 306 6.68 4.71 0.88
C GLY A 306 6.42 4.12 -0.52
N LEU A 307 6.18 4.95 -1.54
CA LEU A 307 5.99 4.46 -2.91
C LEU A 307 7.33 4.20 -3.58
N THR A 308 7.46 3.02 -4.17
CA THR A 308 8.65 2.54 -4.86
C THR A 308 8.44 2.62 -6.38
N GLU A 309 9.51 2.90 -7.11
CA GLU A 309 9.57 2.67 -8.54
C GLU A 309 10.78 1.84 -8.96
N ARG A 310 10.64 1.12 -10.07
CA ARG A 310 11.73 0.40 -10.71
C ARG A 310 12.59 1.40 -11.48
N LEU A 311 13.64 1.87 -10.82
CA LEU A 311 14.63 2.78 -11.37
C LEU A 311 15.92 2.04 -11.72
N ASP A 312 16.57 2.45 -12.80
CA ASP A 312 17.90 2.01 -13.20
C ASP A 312 18.98 2.98 -12.70
N ARG A 313 20.25 2.55 -12.76
CA ARG A 313 21.40 3.36 -12.32
C ARG A 313 21.46 4.73 -13.02
N LEU A 314 21.01 4.80 -14.28
CA LEU A 314 20.95 6.05 -15.04
C LEU A 314 19.90 7.03 -14.50
N ASP A 315 18.78 6.55 -13.95
CA ASP A 315 17.72 7.40 -13.42
C ASP A 315 18.21 8.20 -12.22
N TYR A 316 18.89 7.52 -11.28
CA TYR A 316 19.49 8.18 -10.12
C TYR A 316 20.54 9.21 -10.53
N TYR A 317 21.31 8.93 -11.58
CA TYR A 317 22.26 9.90 -12.12
C TYR A 317 21.54 11.13 -12.69
N ILE A 318 20.50 10.93 -13.49
CA ILE A 318 19.70 12.02 -14.06
C ILE A 318 19.04 12.84 -12.95
N PHE A 319 18.47 12.22 -11.92
CA PHE A 319 17.89 12.94 -10.78
C PHE A 319 18.88 13.91 -10.14
N LEU A 320 20.15 13.53 -9.98
CA LEU A 320 21.19 14.42 -9.45
C LEU A 320 21.53 15.59 -10.39
N LEU A 321 21.22 15.47 -11.69
CA LEU A 321 21.41 16.53 -12.67
C LEU A 321 20.22 17.49 -12.75
N LEU A 322 19.09 17.16 -12.14
CA LEU A 322 17.92 18.05 -12.00
C LEU A 322 18.21 19.12 -10.92
N ASP A 323 19.31 19.84 -11.04
CA ASP A 323 19.84 20.76 -10.01
C ASP A 323 19.25 22.18 -10.09
N GLY A 324 18.35 22.41 -11.05
CA GLY A 324 17.74 23.71 -11.32
C GLY A 324 18.61 24.61 -12.20
N LYS A 325 19.76 24.13 -12.68
CA LYS A 325 20.66 24.87 -13.57
C LYS A 325 20.73 24.21 -14.94
N ASN A 326 20.85 22.87 -14.96
CA ASN A 326 21.03 22.15 -16.21
C ASN A 326 19.74 22.13 -17.03
N ASN A 327 19.81 22.53 -18.30
CA ASN A 327 18.73 22.26 -19.24
C ASN A 327 18.75 20.80 -19.73
N LEU A 328 17.69 20.36 -20.41
CA LEU A 328 17.56 18.96 -20.86
C LEU A 328 18.68 18.54 -21.83
N GLU A 329 19.24 19.46 -22.63
CA GLU A 329 20.34 19.16 -23.55
C GLU A 329 21.66 18.94 -22.79
N GLU A 330 21.92 19.74 -21.76
CA GLU A 330 23.07 19.58 -20.88
C GLU A 330 22.99 18.28 -20.08
N ILE A 331 21.79 17.93 -19.59
CA ILE A 331 21.53 16.65 -18.94
C ILE A 331 21.79 15.49 -19.91
N ALA A 332 21.37 15.62 -21.17
CA ALA A 332 21.61 14.62 -22.20
C ALA A 332 23.10 14.43 -22.49
N ALA A 333 23.87 15.52 -22.62
CA ALA A 333 25.30 15.45 -22.82
C ALA A 333 26.02 14.77 -21.64
N LYS A 334 25.68 15.15 -20.40
CA LYS A 334 26.24 14.55 -19.17
C LYS A 334 25.86 13.08 -19.01
N SER A 335 24.62 12.72 -19.34
CA SER A 335 24.12 11.34 -19.29
C SER A 335 24.79 10.45 -20.33
N LEU A 336 24.98 10.95 -21.56
CA LEU A 336 25.73 10.24 -22.59
C LEU A 336 27.17 9.96 -22.19
N LYS A 337 27.83 10.93 -21.53
CA LYS A 337 29.17 10.75 -20.97
C LYS A 337 29.18 9.66 -19.90
N PHE A 338 28.24 9.74 -18.94
CA PHE A 338 28.10 8.76 -17.86
C PHE A 338 27.87 7.33 -18.37
N ILE A 339 27.00 7.16 -19.38
CA ILE A 339 26.73 5.87 -20.03
C ILE A 339 28.02 5.27 -20.61
N LYS A 340 28.81 6.07 -21.32
CA LYS A 340 30.08 5.63 -21.94
C LYS A 340 31.12 5.26 -20.88
N GLU A 341 31.28 6.08 -19.85
CA GLU A 341 32.28 5.87 -18.79
C GLU A 341 31.95 4.64 -17.92
N ASN A 342 30.67 4.32 -17.75
CA ASN A 342 30.22 3.20 -16.92
C ASN A 342 29.80 1.98 -17.76
N SER A 343 30.01 1.99 -19.08
CA SER A 343 29.65 0.89 -19.99
C SER A 343 28.18 0.43 -19.84
N ILE A 344 27.26 1.36 -19.64
CA ILE A 344 25.83 1.07 -19.46
C ILE A 344 25.21 0.70 -20.82
N LYS A 345 24.56 -0.45 -20.89
CA LYS A 345 23.84 -0.90 -22.09
C LYS A 345 22.41 -0.39 -22.07
N ILE A 346 22.03 0.39 -23.07
CA ILE A 346 20.64 0.81 -23.28
C ILE A 346 20.08 0.07 -24.49
N SER A 347 18.94 -0.58 -24.30
CA SER A 347 18.27 -1.37 -25.33
C SER A 347 16.93 -0.77 -25.71
N ASP A 348 16.48 -1.01 -26.94
CA ASP A 348 15.12 -0.74 -27.34
C ASP A 348 14.12 -1.74 -26.73
N LYS A 349 12.83 -1.54 -27.00
CA LYS A 349 11.73 -2.42 -26.58
C LYS A 349 11.86 -3.88 -27.05
N ASN A 350 12.71 -4.17 -28.03
CA ASN A 350 12.98 -5.51 -28.54
C ASN A 350 14.29 -6.09 -27.98
N GLY A 351 14.91 -5.42 -26.99
CA GLY A 351 16.16 -5.84 -26.37
C GLY A 351 17.41 -5.55 -27.20
N LYS A 352 17.30 -4.81 -28.32
CA LYS A 352 18.45 -4.49 -29.17
C LYS A 352 19.19 -3.27 -28.63
N GLU A 353 20.49 -3.42 -28.40
CA GLU A 353 21.37 -2.35 -27.94
C GLU A 353 21.35 -1.16 -28.92
N LEU A 354 21.10 0.04 -28.37
CA LEU A 354 21.09 1.30 -29.10
C LEU A 354 22.50 1.89 -29.14
N LYS A 355 22.94 2.32 -30.33
CA LYS A 355 24.26 2.92 -30.57
C LYS A 355 24.16 4.22 -31.36
N ASN A 356 25.18 5.06 -31.23
CA ASN A 356 25.37 6.29 -32.01
C ASN A 356 24.14 7.22 -31.96
N GLU A 357 23.69 7.74 -33.09
CA GLU A 357 22.57 8.69 -33.17
C GLU A 357 21.25 8.14 -32.59
N LYS A 358 20.99 6.84 -32.74
CA LYS A 358 19.79 6.21 -32.18
C LYS A 358 19.77 6.26 -30.65
N LEU A 359 20.94 6.11 -30.03
CA LEU A 359 21.09 6.25 -28.58
C LEU A 359 20.80 7.69 -28.14
N VAL A 360 21.33 8.69 -28.87
CA VAL A 360 21.12 10.11 -28.54
C VAL A 360 19.64 10.49 -28.63
N THR A 361 18.95 10.09 -29.71
CA THR A 361 17.52 10.36 -29.87
C THR A 361 16.69 9.69 -28.77
N HIS A 362 16.99 8.44 -28.44
CA HIS A 362 16.32 7.72 -27.36
C HIS A 362 16.56 8.39 -26.00
N LEU A 363 17.80 8.82 -25.73
CA LEU A 363 18.19 9.43 -24.46
C LEU A 363 17.43 10.73 -24.17
N LYS A 364 17.10 11.54 -25.20
CA LYS A 364 16.26 12.73 -25.01
C LYS A 364 14.89 12.37 -24.44
N GLY A 365 14.22 11.37 -25.01
CA GLY A 365 12.92 10.88 -24.50
C GLY A 365 13.05 10.25 -23.12
N TYR A 366 14.11 9.47 -22.90
CA TYR A 366 14.42 8.86 -21.61
C TYR A 366 14.55 9.91 -20.49
N ILE A 367 15.28 11.01 -20.74
CA ILE A 367 15.49 12.08 -19.75
C ILE A 367 14.19 12.81 -19.43
N VAL A 368 13.37 13.11 -20.44
CA VAL A 368 12.05 13.71 -20.21
C VAL A 368 11.18 12.78 -19.36
N GLY A 369 11.16 11.48 -19.68
CA GLY A 369 10.46 10.47 -18.88
C GLY A 369 10.98 10.40 -17.44
N THR A 370 12.30 10.42 -17.25
CA THR A 370 12.95 10.40 -15.93
C THR A 370 12.60 11.65 -15.13
N ALA A 371 12.63 12.84 -15.74
CA ALA A 371 12.22 14.08 -15.08
C ALA A 371 10.74 14.05 -14.65
N LYS A 372 9.86 13.46 -15.48
CA LYS A 372 8.46 13.24 -15.12
C LYS A 372 8.30 12.26 -13.95
N ILE A 373 9.07 11.17 -13.94
CA ILE A 373 9.12 10.24 -12.80
C ILE A 373 9.57 10.96 -11.52
N ALA A 374 10.53 11.89 -11.61
CA ALA A 374 10.94 12.69 -10.46
C ALA A 374 9.82 13.57 -9.90
N SER A 375 8.96 14.14 -10.78
CA SER A 375 7.73 14.84 -10.35
C SER A 375 6.74 13.88 -9.68
N MET A 376 6.44 12.74 -10.32
CA MET A 376 5.51 11.72 -9.79
C MET A 376 5.95 11.13 -8.45
N LEU A 377 7.26 11.02 -8.22
CA LEU A 377 7.85 10.58 -6.95
C LEU A 377 8.00 11.72 -5.93
N TYR A 378 7.54 12.94 -6.24
CA TYR A 378 7.62 14.14 -5.41
C TYR A 378 9.05 14.49 -4.96
N LEU A 379 10.02 14.27 -5.83
CA LEU A 379 11.44 14.52 -5.55
C LEU A 379 11.84 15.98 -5.80
N LEU A 380 11.02 16.73 -6.53
CA LEU A 380 11.30 18.11 -6.95
C LEU A 380 10.71 19.15 -5.98
N GLU A 381 11.34 20.32 -5.93
CA GLU A 381 10.91 21.55 -5.24
C GLU A 381 11.06 22.77 -6.17
N GLU A 382 10.22 23.78 -5.98
CA GLU A 382 10.33 25.09 -6.64
C GLU A 382 11.55 25.87 -6.09
N ILE A 383 12.18 26.74 -6.90
CA ILE A 383 13.38 27.53 -6.55
C ILE A 383 13.02 28.96 -6.16
#